data_AF-A0A444R287-F1
#
_entry.id   AF-A0A444R287-F1
#
_cell.length_a   1.000
_cell.length_b   1.000
_cell.length_c   1.000
_cell.angle_alpha   90.00
_cell.angle_beta   90.00
_cell.angle_gamma   90.00
#
_symmetry.space_group_name_H-M   'P 1'
#
loop_
_entity.id
_entity.type
_entity.pdbx_description
1 polymer ?
#
loop_
_entity_poly.entity_id
_entity_poly.type
_entity_poly.pdbx_seq_one_letter_code
_entity_poly.pdbx_strand_id
1 'polypeptide(L)'
;MLIIETLPLLRQQIRRLRMEGKRVALVPTMGNLHDGHMKLVDEAKARADVVVVSIFVNPMQFDRPEDLARYPRTLQEDCEKLNKRKVDLVFAPSVKEIYPNGTETHTYVDVP
;
A
#
# COMPACT_ATOMS: atom_id res chain seq x y z
N MET A 1 3.24 -13.42 -5.03
CA MET A 1 2.72 -12.14 -4.52
C MET A 1 1.25 -12.35 -4.13
N LEU A 2 0.89 -12.04 -2.88
CA LEU A 2 -0.51 -12.01 -2.43
C LEU A 2 -1.08 -10.61 -2.63
N ILE A 3 -2.36 -10.50 -2.99
CA ILE A 3 -3.10 -9.23 -3.01
C ILE A 3 -4.14 -9.30 -1.90
N ILE A 4 -4.16 -8.29 -1.03
CA ILE A 4 -5.06 -8.19 0.12
C ILE A 4 -5.74 -6.84 0.10
N GLU A 5 -7.06 -6.83 0.32
CA GLU A 5 -7.88 -5.62 0.22
C GLU A 5 -8.54 -5.25 1.56
N THR A 6 -8.51 -6.14 2.56
CA THR A 6 -9.20 -5.94 3.84
C THR A 6 -8.24 -5.94 5.03
N LEU A 7 -8.56 -5.13 6.04
CA LEU A 7 -7.81 -5.00 7.28
C LEU A 7 -7.74 -6.31 8.08
N PRO A 8 -8.81 -7.13 8.20
CA PRO A 8 -8.73 -8.40 8.92
C PRO A 8 -7.71 -9.37 8.29
N LEU A 9 -7.73 -9.50 6.95
CA LEU A 9 -6.79 -10.37 6.24
C LEU A 9 -5.36 -9.84 6.31
N LEU A 10 -5.18 -8.52 6.17
CA LEU A 10 -3.86 -7.90 6.34
C LEU A 10 -3.33 -8.18 7.75
N ARG A 11 -4.13 -7.93 8.80
CA ARG A 11 -3.75 -8.19 10.20
C ARG A 11 -3.38 -9.65 10.42
N GLN A 12 -4.12 -10.59 9.82
CA GLN A 12 -3.80 -12.01 9.90
C GLN A 12 -2.43 -12.31 9.30
N GLN A 13 -2.13 -11.80 8.09
CA GLN A 13 -0.84 -12.03 7.45
C GLN A 13 0.32 -11.38 8.20
N ILE A 14 0.17 -10.13 8.65
CA ILE A 14 1.22 -9.45 9.43
C ILE A 14 1.48 -10.18 10.76
N ARG A 15 0.45 -10.68 11.44
CA ARG A 15 0.60 -11.50 12.65
C ARG A 15 1.39 -12.77 12.38
N ARG A 16 1.06 -13.49 11.28
CA ARG A 16 1.80 -14.69 10.86
C ARG A 16 3.28 -14.37 10.62
N LEU A 17 3.58 -13.36 9.82
CA LEU A 17 4.96 -12.96 9.51
C LEU A 17 5.75 -12.58 10.77
N ARG A 18 5.12 -11.89 11.71
CA ARG A 18 5.73 -11.56 13.01
C ARG A 18 6.04 -12.81 13.84
N MET A 19 5.13 -13.79 13.89
CA MET A 19 5.36 -15.06 14.60
C MET A 19 6.48 -15.89 13.96
N GLU A 20 6.65 -15.78 12.64
CA GLU A 20 7.75 -16.40 11.89
C GLU A 20 9.09 -15.65 12.05
N GLY A 21 9.14 -14.56 12.84
CA GLY A 21 10.34 -13.77 13.06
C GLY A 21 10.82 -13.00 11.83
N LYS A 22 9.96 -12.82 10.82
CA LYS A 22 10.32 -12.15 9.56
C LYS A 22 10.46 -10.64 9.77
N ARG A 23 11.55 -10.08 9.25
CA ARG A 23 11.71 -8.64 9.09
C ARG A 23 10.89 -8.19 7.89
N VAL A 24 10.03 -7.19 8.09
CA VAL A 24 9.12 -6.67 7.06
C VAL A 24 9.54 -5.25 6.67
N ALA A 25 9.66 -4.99 5.37
CA ALA A 25 9.77 -3.64 4.82
C ALA A 25 8.44 -3.23 4.18
N LEU A 26 8.08 -1.96 4.35
CA LEU A 26 6.88 -1.36 3.77
C LEU A 26 7.29 -0.28 2.75
N VAL A 27 6.70 -0.35 1.56
CA VAL A 27 6.77 0.74 0.57
C VAL A 27 5.36 1.30 0.38
N PRO A 28 5.03 2.45 1.01
CA PRO A 28 3.72 3.06 0.85
C PRO A 28 3.62 3.81 -0.48
N THR A 29 2.57 3.55 -1.26
CA THR A 29 2.34 4.19 -2.56
C THR A 29 0.85 4.50 -2.76
N MET A 30 0.56 5.35 -3.76
CA MET A 30 -0.80 5.59 -4.25
C MET A 30 -1.11 4.83 -5.56
N GLY A 31 -0.23 3.91 -5.99
CA GLY A 31 -0.34 3.24 -7.29
C GLY A 31 0.24 4.05 -8.44
N ASN A 32 -0.09 3.66 -9.67
CA ASN A 32 0.50 4.19 -10.90
C ASN A 32 2.03 4.16 -10.89
N LEU A 33 2.55 2.96 -10.62
CA LEU A 33 3.94 2.71 -10.33
C LEU A 33 4.82 2.86 -11.58
N HIS A 34 6.03 3.33 -11.35
CA HIS A 34 7.05 3.56 -12.37
C HIS A 34 8.43 3.24 -11.79
N ASP A 35 9.51 3.40 -12.56
CA ASP A 35 10.84 2.92 -12.16
C ASP A 35 11.36 3.51 -10.85
N GLY A 36 11.03 4.78 -10.55
CA GLY A 36 11.26 5.38 -9.23
C GLY A 36 10.71 4.55 -8.07
N HIS A 37 9.47 4.06 -8.18
CA HIS A 37 8.87 3.17 -7.17
C HIS A 37 9.57 1.81 -7.11
N MET A 38 10.04 1.29 -8.24
CA MET A 38 10.74 0.02 -8.28
C MET A 38 12.09 0.08 -7.56
N LYS A 39 12.78 1.22 -7.61
CA LYS A 39 13.99 1.45 -6.80
C LYS A 39 13.71 1.33 -5.29
N LEU A 40 12.56 1.84 -4.82
CA LEU A 40 12.15 1.68 -3.41
C LEU A 40 11.87 0.22 -3.06
N VAL A 41 11.25 -0.53 -3.98
CA VAL A 41 11.01 -1.97 -3.82
C VAL A 41 12.33 -2.75 -3.76
N ASP A 42 13.28 -2.43 -4.64
CA ASP A 42 14.59 -3.08 -4.66
C ASP A 42 15.37 -2.82 -3.36
N GLU A 43 15.36 -1.58 -2.87
CA GLU A 43 15.94 -1.22 -1.55
C GLU A 43 15.23 -1.94 -0.39
N ALA A 44 13.90 -2.03 -0.42
CA ALA A 44 13.13 -2.75 0.60
C ALA A 44 13.53 -4.23 0.65
N LYS A 45 13.69 -4.87 -0.52
CA LYS A 45 14.13 -6.27 -0.63
C LYS A 45 15.52 -6.51 -0.11
N ALA A 46 16.44 -5.55 -0.27
CA ALA A 46 17.78 -5.66 0.28
C ALA A 46 17.81 -5.57 1.83
N ARG A 47 16.74 -5.07 2.44
CA ARG A 47 16.70 -4.71 3.87
C ARG A 47 15.75 -5.57 4.71
N ALA A 48 14.98 -6.47 4.12
CA ALA A 48 13.95 -7.24 4.81
C ALA A 48 13.69 -8.61 4.16
N ASP A 49 13.14 -9.54 4.94
CA ASP A 49 12.75 -10.86 4.44
C ASP A 49 11.46 -10.83 3.62
N VAL A 50 10.60 -9.85 3.91
CA VAL A 50 9.29 -9.69 3.30
C VAL A 50 9.07 -8.22 2.93
N VAL A 51 8.64 -7.98 1.70
CA VAL A 51 8.25 -6.65 1.21
C VAL A 51 6.75 -6.57 1.04
N VAL A 52 6.17 -5.60 1.74
CA VAL A 52 4.78 -5.18 1.60
C VAL A 52 4.74 -3.88 0.82
N VAL A 53 3.92 -3.80 -0.22
CA VAL A 53 3.63 -2.55 -0.93
C VAL A 53 2.17 -2.20 -0.71
N SER A 54 1.88 -1.01 -0.19
CA SER A 54 0.50 -0.53 -0.15
C SER A 54 0.20 0.30 -1.40
N ILE A 55 -0.96 0.08 -2.02
CA ILE A 55 -1.48 0.87 -3.14
C ILE A 55 -2.80 1.47 -2.67
N PHE A 56 -2.78 2.74 -2.29
CA PHE A 56 -3.97 3.43 -1.81
C PHE A 56 -3.92 4.92 -2.17
N VAL A 57 -4.76 5.34 -3.10
CA VAL A 57 -4.97 6.77 -3.39
C VAL A 57 -5.74 7.38 -2.22
N ASN A 58 -5.03 8.08 -1.33
CA ASN A 58 -5.56 8.55 -0.06
C ASN A 58 -6.35 9.86 -0.24
N PRO A 59 -7.70 9.86 -0.10
CA PRO A 59 -8.51 11.07 -0.28
C PRO A 59 -8.15 12.22 0.67
N MET A 60 -7.65 11.92 1.87
CA MET A 60 -7.30 12.92 2.89
C MET A 60 -6.10 13.79 2.48
N GLN A 61 -5.33 13.40 1.46
CA GLN A 61 -4.17 14.13 0.95
C GLN A 61 -4.47 15.00 -0.28
N PHE A 62 -5.71 15.03 -0.74
CA PHE A 62 -6.12 15.84 -1.90
C PHE A 62 -7.01 17.00 -1.46
N ASP A 63 -6.56 18.22 -1.73
CA ASP A 63 -7.36 19.43 -1.47
C ASP A 63 -8.55 19.57 -2.44
N ARG A 64 -8.42 18.99 -3.65
CA ARG A 64 -9.38 19.13 -4.73
C ARG A 64 -9.99 17.79 -5.13
N PRO A 65 -11.33 17.66 -5.13
CA PRO A 65 -12.00 16.45 -5.58
C PRO A 65 -11.67 16.06 -7.02
N GLU A 66 -11.44 17.04 -7.90
CA GLU A 66 -11.09 16.78 -9.29
C GLU A 66 -9.73 16.08 -9.43
N ASP A 67 -8.77 16.44 -8.59
CA ASP A 67 -7.42 15.85 -8.63
C ASP A 67 -7.45 14.41 -8.14
N LEU A 68 -8.22 14.13 -7.08
CA LEU A 68 -8.49 12.77 -6.60
C LEU A 68 -9.18 11.91 -7.68
N ALA A 69 -10.16 12.49 -8.38
CA ALA A 69 -10.91 11.79 -9.44
C ALA A 69 -10.05 11.50 -10.67
N ARG A 70 -9.11 12.40 -11.00
CA ARG A 70 -8.18 12.25 -12.13
C ARG A 70 -6.96 11.38 -11.83
N TYR A 71 -6.70 11.09 -10.55
CA TYR A 71 -5.51 10.32 -10.18
C TYR A 71 -5.55 8.94 -10.87
N PRO A 72 -4.50 8.56 -11.62
CA PRO A 72 -4.49 7.33 -12.40
C PRO A 72 -4.58 6.09 -11.52
N ARG A 73 -5.42 5.13 -11.92
CA ARG A 73 -5.61 3.85 -11.24
C ARG A 73 -5.28 2.71 -12.21
N THR A 74 -4.09 2.15 -12.04
CA THR A 74 -3.49 1.14 -12.94
C THR A 74 -3.08 -0.10 -12.13
N LEU A 75 -3.99 -0.56 -11.25
CA LEU A 75 -3.72 -1.61 -10.27
C LEU A 75 -3.23 -2.91 -10.93
N GLN A 76 -3.75 -3.25 -12.12
CA GLN A 76 -3.31 -4.42 -12.85
C GLN A 76 -1.86 -4.27 -13.31
N GLU A 77 -1.50 -3.17 -13.97
CA GLU A 77 -0.13 -2.92 -14.42
C GLU A 77 0.85 -2.79 -13.25
N ASP A 78 0.39 -2.20 -12.13
CA ASP A 78 1.16 -2.08 -10.90
C ASP A 78 1.48 -3.46 -10.32
N CYS A 79 0.47 -4.33 -10.20
CA CYS A 79 0.65 -5.69 -9.73
C CYS A 79 1.59 -6.49 -10.64
N GLU A 80 1.51 -6.34 -11.96
CA GLU A 80 2.44 -6.98 -12.88
C GLU A 80 3.89 -6.53 -12.66
N LYS A 81 4.12 -5.22 -12.48
CA LYS A 81 5.45 -4.67 -12.19
C LYS A 81 5.98 -5.21 -10.85
N LEU A 82 5.16 -5.23 -9.81
CA LEU A 82 5.53 -5.70 -8.48
C LEU A 82 5.79 -7.21 -8.45
N ASN A 83 4.98 -7.99 -9.17
CA ASN A 83 5.17 -9.44 -9.29
C ASN A 83 6.51 -9.77 -9.98
N LYS A 84 6.92 -9.01 -11.01
CA LYS A 84 8.25 -9.14 -11.64
C LYS A 84 9.40 -8.89 -10.65
N ARG A 85 9.22 -8.02 -9.66
CA ARG A 85 10.21 -7.77 -8.58
C ARG A 85 10.09 -8.77 -7.42
N LYS A 86 9.18 -9.74 -7.51
CA LYS A 86 8.90 -10.73 -6.47
C LYS A 86 8.52 -10.08 -5.13
N VAL A 87 7.65 -9.08 -5.19
CA VAL A 87 7.00 -8.54 -3.98
C VAL A 87 6.14 -9.63 -3.34
N ASP A 88 6.16 -9.69 -2.01
CA ASP A 88 5.48 -10.74 -1.26
C ASP A 88 3.99 -10.43 -1.11
N LEU A 89 3.66 -9.18 -0.80
CA LEU A 89 2.30 -8.74 -0.48
C LEU A 89 2.01 -7.36 -1.05
N VAL A 90 0.86 -7.21 -1.69
CA VAL A 90 0.25 -5.94 -2.07
C VAL A 90 -0.98 -5.73 -1.21
N PHE A 91 -1.04 -4.59 -0.51
CA PHE A 91 -2.23 -4.16 0.21
C PHE A 91 -2.94 -3.06 -0.59
N ALA A 92 -4.06 -3.39 -1.20
CA ALA A 92 -4.83 -2.50 -2.08
C ALA A 92 -6.26 -2.31 -1.55
N PRO A 93 -6.46 -1.61 -0.42
CA PRO A 93 -7.76 -1.45 0.20
C PRO A 93 -8.66 -0.48 -0.58
N SER A 94 -9.97 -0.63 -0.36
CA SER A 94 -10.93 0.41 -0.77
C SER A 94 -10.88 1.61 0.18
N VAL A 95 -11.39 2.76 -0.28
CA VAL A 95 -11.57 3.95 0.58
C VAL A 95 -12.45 3.64 1.78
N LYS A 96 -13.54 2.88 1.59
CA LYS A 96 -14.46 2.51 2.67
C LYS A 96 -13.82 1.59 3.70
N GLU A 97 -12.84 0.78 3.29
CA GLU A 97 -12.10 -0.09 4.21
C GLU A 97 -11.20 0.72 5.15
N ILE A 98 -10.57 1.80 4.65
CA ILE A 98 -9.70 2.68 5.43
C ILE A 98 -10.50 3.73 6.21
N TYR A 99 -11.49 4.33 5.55
CA TYR A 99 -12.33 5.42 6.05
C TYR A 99 -13.81 5.00 6.10
N PRO A 100 -14.19 4.04 6.97
CA PRO A 100 -15.57 3.52 7.01
C PRO A 100 -16.61 4.57 7.40
N ASN A 101 -16.18 5.65 8.08
CA ASN A 101 -17.01 6.74 8.55
C ASN A 101 -16.73 8.06 7.81
N GLY A 102 -16.09 8.01 6.64
CA GLY A 102 -15.60 9.20 5.93
C GLY A 102 -14.28 9.72 6.48
N THR A 103 -13.75 10.77 5.86
CA THR A 103 -12.47 11.41 6.23
C THR A 103 -12.66 12.60 7.16
N GLU A 104 -13.85 13.19 7.22
CA GLU A 104 -14.17 14.46 7.88
C GLU A 104 -13.98 14.41 9.39
N THR A 105 -14.29 13.27 10.00
CA THR A 105 -14.16 13.03 11.45
C THR A 105 -13.13 11.95 11.78
N HIS A 106 -12.36 11.52 10.78
CA HIS A 106 -11.34 10.50 10.98
C HIS A 106 -10.18 11.09 11.78
N THR A 107 -9.68 10.35 12.76
CA THR A 107 -8.50 10.74 13.53
C THR A 107 -7.34 11.05 12.58
N TYR A 108 -6.74 12.22 12.72
CA TYR A 108 -5.58 12.64 11.93
C TYR A 108 -4.33 12.73 12.80
N VAL A 109 -3.18 12.73 12.14
CA VAL A 109 -1.88 12.99 12.75
C VAL A 109 -1.37 14.27 12.12
N ASP A 110 -1.01 15.23 12.97
CA ASP A 110 -0.35 16.47 12.59
C ASP A 110 1.03 16.50 13.23
N VAL A 111 2.04 16.92 12.47
CA VAL A 111 3.43 17.00 12.93
C VAL A 111 3.92 18.44 12.78
N PRO A 112 4.63 18.98 13.79
CA PRO A 112 5.14 20.35 13.75
C PRO A 112 6.24 20.56 12.70
#